data_AF-A0A2W4Q809-F1
#
_entry.id   AF-A0A2W4Q809-F1
#
_cell.length_a   1.000
_cell.length_b   1.000
_cell.length_c   1.000
_cell.angle_alpha   90.00
_cell.angle_beta   90.00
_cell.angle_gamma   90.00
#
_symmetry.space_group_name_H-M   'P 1'
#
loop_
_entity.id
_entity.type
_entity.pdbx_description
1 polymer ?
#
loop_
_entity_poly.entity_id
_entity_poly.type
_entity_poly.pdbx_seq_one_letter_code
_entity_poly.pdbx_strand_id
1 'polypeptide(L)'
;MAVARGIAVLALTDHDTTAGLEEAREAAGSALQLVSGVEISAGWRGQEIHVVGLGIDEGEPALQRHLAELVRLRRERIAAIGARLARQRHFAGRDPAEEVLAAPHQVPTRTHLARAAVAAGDANSTQQAFDRWLGRGTPGHVPQE
;
A
#
# COMPACT_ATOMS: atom_id res chain seq x y z
N MET A 1 9.70 -1.11 18.40
CA MET A 1 8.52 -0.82 19.26
C MET A 1 7.94 -2.08 19.92
N ALA A 2 7.71 -3.17 19.20
CA ALA A 2 7.08 -4.39 19.75
C ALA A 2 7.86 -5.00 20.94
N VAL A 3 9.18 -5.12 20.83
CA VAL A 3 10.08 -5.59 21.91
C VAL A 3 9.89 -4.78 23.19
N ALA A 4 9.89 -3.44 23.08
CA ALA A 4 9.72 -2.55 24.23
C ALA A 4 8.36 -2.68 24.93
N ARG A 5 7.37 -3.31 24.26
CA ARG A 5 6.04 -3.59 24.81
C ARG A 5 5.89 -5.03 25.31
N GLY A 6 6.97 -5.83 25.32
CA GLY A 6 6.95 -7.21 25.78
C GLY A 6 6.18 -8.17 24.86
N ILE A 7 6.03 -7.84 23.58
CA ILE A 7 5.36 -8.72 22.61
C ILE A 7 6.28 -9.90 22.29
N ALA A 8 5.80 -11.12 22.56
CA ALA A 8 6.56 -12.35 22.35
C ALA A 8 6.54 -12.85 20.89
N VAL A 9 5.42 -12.64 20.18
CA VAL A 9 5.22 -13.08 18.80
C VAL A 9 4.61 -11.93 17.98
N LEU A 10 5.18 -11.67 16.81
CA LEU A 10 4.73 -10.64 15.88
C LEU A 10 4.65 -11.24 14.47
N ALA A 11 3.61 -10.91 13.71
CA ALA A 11 3.61 -11.09 12.27
C ALA A 11 3.72 -9.72 11.59
N LEU A 12 4.62 -9.59 10.62
CA LEU A 12 4.59 -8.46 9.69
C LEU A 12 3.76 -8.89 8.47
N THR A 13 2.76 -8.09 8.12
CA THR A 13 1.80 -8.38 7.06
C THR A 13 1.69 -7.18 6.13
N ASP A 14 2.76 -6.90 5.39
CA ASP A 14 2.74 -5.80 4.43
C ASP A 14 1.79 -6.08 3.26
N HIS A 15 1.24 -5.02 2.68
CA HIS A 15 0.30 -5.10 1.57
C HIS A 15 0.97 -5.61 0.28
N ASP A 16 0.51 -6.76 -0.21
CA ASP A 16 0.91 -7.39 -1.47
C ASP A 16 2.43 -7.60 -1.62
N THR A 17 3.19 -7.65 -0.53
CA THR A 17 4.65 -7.84 -0.58
C THR A 17 5.19 -8.51 0.68
N THR A 18 6.31 -9.21 0.53
CA THR A 18 7.09 -9.80 1.61
C THR A 18 8.45 -9.10 1.81
N ALA A 19 8.72 -8.00 1.09
CA ALA A 19 10.05 -7.38 1.04
C ALA A 19 10.56 -6.88 2.41
N GLY A 20 9.66 -6.53 3.34
CA GLY A 20 10.03 -6.08 4.68
C GLY A 20 10.36 -7.20 5.68
N LEU A 21 10.15 -8.47 5.32
CA LEU A 21 10.29 -9.59 6.26
C LEU A 21 11.74 -9.83 6.68
N GLU A 22 12.70 -9.66 5.78
CA GLU A 22 14.13 -9.82 6.10
C GLU A 22 14.59 -8.76 7.10
N GLU A 23 14.34 -7.48 6.81
CA GLU A 23 14.65 -6.36 7.72
C GLU A 23 13.94 -6.53 9.07
N ALA A 24 12.67 -6.93 9.07
CA ALA A 24 11.93 -7.18 10.29
C ALA A 24 12.53 -8.32 11.12
N ARG A 25 13.08 -9.34 10.47
CA ARG A 25 13.73 -10.49 11.12
C ARG A 25 15.05 -10.07 11.76
N GLU A 26 15.83 -9.24 11.06
CA GLU A 26 17.05 -8.65 11.61
C GLU A 26 16.75 -7.76 12.82
N ALA A 27 15.73 -6.90 12.72
CA ALA A 27 15.32 -6.01 13.80
C ALA A 27 14.73 -6.76 15.01
N ALA A 28 14.09 -7.90 14.79
CA ALA A 28 13.58 -8.79 15.83
C ALA A 28 14.71 -9.50 16.59
N GLY A 29 15.73 -9.97 15.87
CA GLY A 29 16.80 -10.80 16.41
C GLY A 29 16.25 -11.99 17.18
N SER A 30 16.71 -12.19 18.43
CA SER A 30 16.17 -13.20 19.36
C SER A 30 15.17 -12.63 20.37
N ALA A 31 14.85 -11.33 20.30
CA ALA A 31 14.04 -10.64 21.30
C ALA A 31 12.53 -10.89 21.14
N LEU A 32 12.09 -11.29 19.94
CA LEU A 32 10.71 -11.66 19.63
C LEU A 32 10.68 -12.71 18.50
N GLN A 33 9.67 -13.56 18.50
CA GLN A 33 9.44 -14.49 17.40
C GLN A 33 8.70 -13.80 16.25
N LEU A 34 9.36 -13.64 15.10
CA LEU A 34 8.73 -13.12 13.90
C LEU A 34 8.06 -14.26 13.10
N VAL A 35 6.77 -14.09 12.80
CA VAL A 35 6.01 -14.93 11.87
C VAL A 35 5.96 -14.23 10.52
N SER A 36 6.42 -14.92 9.48
CA SER A 36 6.34 -14.44 8.10
C SER A 36 4.88 -14.30 7.69
N GLY A 37 4.49 -13.10 7.26
CA GLY A 37 3.12 -12.80 6.89
C GLY A 37 3.03 -11.88 5.69
N VAL A 38 1.84 -11.78 5.13
CA VAL A 38 1.50 -10.89 4.01
C VAL A 38 0.02 -10.56 4.06
N GLU A 39 -0.37 -9.35 3.68
CA GLU A 39 -1.77 -8.97 3.50
C GLU A 39 -2.06 -8.84 2.01
N ILE A 40 -2.77 -9.82 1.44
CA ILE A 40 -3.03 -9.95 0.01
C ILE A 40 -4.36 -9.28 -0.34
N SER A 41 -4.31 -8.38 -1.30
CA SER A 41 -5.49 -7.69 -1.82
C SER A 41 -6.26 -8.60 -2.77
N ALA A 42 -7.58 -8.67 -2.62
CA ALA A 42 -8.44 -9.45 -3.49
C ALA A 42 -9.76 -8.75 -3.76
N GLY A 43 -10.34 -9.01 -4.93
CA GLY A 43 -11.71 -8.64 -5.26
C GLY A 43 -12.67 -9.78 -4.92
N TRP A 44 -13.75 -9.48 -4.20
CA TRP A 44 -14.83 -10.45 -3.97
C TRP A 44 -16.20 -9.79 -4.05
N ARG A 45 -17.08 -10.29 -4.95
CA ARG A 45 -18.45 -9.77 -5.16
C ARG A 45 -18.53 -8.24 -5.32
N GLY A 46 -17.59 -7.66 -6.07
CA GLY A 46 -17.52 -6.22 -6.31
C GLY A 46 -16.99 -5.39 -5.12
N GLN A 47 -16.47 -6.06 -4.09
CA GLN A 47 -15.83 -5.44 -2.94
C GLN A 47 -14.32 -5.74 -2.91
N GLU A 48 -13.57 -4.79 -2.38
CA GLU A 48 -12.14 -4.96 -2.04
C GLU A 48 -12.09 -5.65 -0.68
N ILE A 49 -11.43 -6.81 -0.61
CA ILE A 49 -11.16 -7.54 0.62
C ILE A 49 -9.66 -7.76 0.76
N HIS A 50 -9.20 -7.97 1.99
CA HIS A 50 -7.82 -8.34 2.26
C HIS A 50 -7.75 -9.71 2.92
N VAL A 51 -6.82 -10.53 2.47
CA VAL A 51 -6.58 -11.88 2.97
C VAL A 51 -5.21 -11.89 3.63
N VAL A 52 -5.19 -12.12 4.94
CA VAL A 52 -3.94 -12.23 5.70
C VAL A 52 -3.42 -13.66 5.60
N GLY A 53 -2.20 -13.81 5.09
CA GLY A 53 -1.41 -15.04 5.16
C GLY A 53 -0.45 -14.98 6.34
N LEU A 54 -0.39 -16.03 7.15
CA LEU A 54 0.52 -16.17 8.30
C LEU A 54 1.27 -17.50 8.20
N GLY A 55 2.56 -17.47 8.52
CA GLY A 55 3.42 -18.65 8.39
C GLY A 55 3.63 -19.05 6.93
N ILE A 56 3.65 -18.07 6.02
CA ILE A 56 3.88 -18.31 4.60
C ILE A 56 5.32 -18.75 4.32
N ASP A 57 5.51 -19.50 3.24
CA ASP A 57 6.84 -19.71 2.65
C ASP A 57 7.17 -18.53 1.73
N GLU A 58 8.14 -17.72 2.14
CA GLU A 58 8.60 -16.54 1.40
C GLU A 58 9.28 -16.93 0.07
N GLY A 59 9.83 -18.14 -0.02
CA GLY A 59 10.48 -18.65 -1.20
C GLY A 59 9.52 -19.25 -2.24
N GLU A 60 8.23 -19.40 -1.92
CA GLU A 60 7.26 -20.05 -2.81
C GLU A 60 7.06 -19.27 -4.11
N PRO A 61 7.50 -19.79 -5.27
CA PRO A 61 7.50 -19.03 -6.51
C PRO A 61 6.11 -18.60 -6.99
N ALA A 62 5.07 -19.40 -6.71
CA ALA A 62 3.70 -19.04 -7.10
C ALA A 62 3.20 -17.82 -6.32
N LEU A 63 3.48 -17.75 -5.02
CA LEU A 63 3.14 -16.60 -4.19
C LEU A 63 3.89 -15.36 -4.68
N GLN A 64 5.21 -15.45 -4.85
CA GLN A 64 6.02 -14.30 -5.26
C GLN A 64 5.62 -13.74 -6.63
N ARG A 65 5.28 -14.62 -7.60
CA ARG A 65 4.74 -14.17 -8.89
C ARG A 65 3.40 -13.45 -8.74
N HIS A 66 2.52 -13.97 -7.90
CA HIS A 66 1.21 -13.34 -7.67
C HIS A 66 1.34 -11.97 -7.00
N LEU A 67 2.18 -11.85 -5.97
CA LEU A 67 2.45 -10.59 -5.28
C LEU A 67 3.06 -9.55 -6.24
N ALA A 68 4.03 -9.96 -7.08
CA ALA A 68 4.62 -9.07 -8.07
C ALA A 68 3.58 -8.52 -9.07
N GLU A 69 2.64 -9.36 -9.49
CA GLU A 69 1.55 -8.95 -10.38
C GLU A 69 0.59 -7.97 -9.70
N LEU A 70 0.21 -8.22 -8.44
CA LEU A 70 -0.60 -7.29 -7.65
C LEU A 70 0.08 -5.93 -7.50
N VAL A 71 1.39 -5.90 -7.24
CA VAL A 71 2.18 -4.66 -7.15
C VAL A 71 2.22 -3.92 -8.49
N ARG A 72 2.34 -4.64 -9.62
CA ARG A 72 2.27 -4.05 -10.97
C ARG A 72 0.92 -3.40 -11.23
N LEU A 73 -0.17 -4.12 -11.03
CA LEU A 73 -1.55 -3.62 -11.20
C LEU A 73 -1.81 -2.40 -10.30
N ARG A 74 -1.29 -2.44 -9.08
CA ARG A 74 -1.40 -1.33 -8.13
C ARG A 74 -0.63 -0.09 -8.59
N ARG A 75 0.57 -0.24 -9.16
CA ARG A 75 1.32 0.87 -9.79
C ARG A 75 0.54 1.50 -10.94
N GLU A 76 -0.02 0.67 -11.83
CA GLU A 76 -0.84 1.13 -12.96
C GLU A 76 -2.08 1.89 -12.50
N ARG A 77 -2.75 1.37 -11.47
CA ARG A 77 -3.90 2.04 -10.87
C ARG A 77 -3.51 3.38 -10.27
N ILE A 78 -2.42 3.46 -9.52
CA ILE A 78 -1.96 4.73 -8.91
C ILE A 78 -1.62 5.76 -9.99
N ALA A 79 -0.96 5.35 -11.07
CA ALA A 79 -0.73 6.22 -12.23
C ALA A 79 -2.04 6.71 -12.85
N ALA A 80 -3.04 5.83 -13.01
CA ALA A 80 -4.35 6.21 -13.54
C ALA A 80 -5.10 7.19 -12.62
N ILE A 81 -4.99 7.03 -11.30
CA ILE A 81 -5.54 7.97 -10.32
C ILE A 81 -4.86 9.34 -10.47
N GLY A 82 -3.53 9.33 -10.53
CA GLY A 82 -2.71 10.52 -10.74
C GLY A 82 -3.12 11.33 -11.97
N ALA A 83 -3.16 10.68 -13.13
CA ALA A 83 -3.60 11.27 -14.39
C ALA A 83 -5.05 11.80 -14.35
N ARG A 84 -5.96 11.16 -13.58
CA ARG A 84 -7.32 11.69 -13.36
C ARG A 84 -7.32 12.95 -12.52
N LEU A 85 -6.50 13.00 -11.46
CA LEU A 85 -6.40 14.14 -10.55
C LEU A 85 -5.68 15.33 -11.18
N ALA A 86 -4.64 15.11 -11.98
CA ALA A 86 -3.92 16.17 -12.69
C ALA A 86 -4.84 17.01 -13.60
N ARG A 87 -5.92 16.42 -14.13
CA ARG A 87 -6.94 17.11 -14.93
C ARG A 87 -7.89 17.98 -14.12
N GLN A 88 -7.93 17.84 -12.80
CA GLN A 88 -8.74 18.68 -11.93
C GLN A 88 -8.04 20.03 -11.75
N ARG A 89 -8.82 21.12 -11.83
CA ARG A 89 -8.32 22.49 -11.63
C ARG A 89 -7.54 22.66 -10.32
N HIS A 90 -7.94 21.91 -9.29
CA HIS A 90 -7.30 21.93 -7.97
C HIS A 90 -5.81 21.59 -8.02
N PHE A 91 -5.41 20.60 -8.82
CA PHE A 91 -4.01 20.16 -8.88
C PHE A 91 -3.15 20.99 -9.84
N ALA A 92 -3.73 21.96 -10.56
CA ALA A 92 -3.03 22.85 -11.48
C ALA A 92 -2.11 22.12 -12.49
N GLY A 93 -2.48 20.91 -12.91
CA GLY A 93 -1.70 20.08 -13.84
C GLY A 93 -0.61 19.21 -13.19
N ARG A 94 -0.36 19.34 -11.88
CA ARG A 94 0.55 18.45 -11.14
C ARG A 94 -0.08 17.07 -10.99
N ASP A 95 0.71 16.03 -11.26
CA ASP A 95 0.29 14.65 -11.02
C ASP A 95 0.72 14.22 -9.60
N PRO A 96 -0.24 14.01 -8.66
CA PRO A 96 0.08 13.59 -7.30
C PRO A 96 0.65 12.16 -7.21
N ALA A 97 0.61 11.37 -8.29
CA ALA A 97 1.17 10.03 -8.33
C ALA A 97 2.67 9.98 -8.67
N GLU A 98 3.25 11.04 -9.25
CA GLU A 98 4.65 11.04 -9.69
C GLU A 98 5.61 10.70 -8.54
N GLU A 99 5.53 11.44 -7.44
CA GLU A 99 6.37 11.22 -6.25
C GLU A 99 6.14 9.83 -5.64
N VAL A 100 4.88 9.38 -5.60
CA VAL A 100 4.50 8.09 -5.04
C VAL A 100 5.05 6.93 -5.87
N LEU A 101 5.07 7.05 -7.20
CA LEU A 101 5.57 6.01 -8.10
C LEU A 101 7.10 6.00 -8.19
N ALA A 102 7.74 7.14 -7.97
CA ALA A 102 9.18 7.29 -7.94
C ALA A 102 9.82 6.69 -6.67
N ALA A 103 9.05 6.46 -5.60
CA ALA A 103 9.55 5.87 -4.37
C ALA A 103 10.05 4.43 -4.59
N PRO A 104 11.36 4.15 -4.39
CA PRO A 104 11.92 2.82 -4.56
C PRO A 104 11.44 1.90 -3.43
N HIS A 105 11.25 0.62 -3.74
CA HIS A 105 10.86 -0.44 -2.79
C HIS A 105 9.53 -0.26 -2.04
N GLN A 106 8.80 0.83 -2.29
CA GLN A 106 7.46 1.05 -1.76
C GLN A 106 6.41 0.44 -2.69
N VAL A 107 5.46 -0.30 -2.12
CA VAL A 107 4.21 -0.67 -2.78
C VAL A 107 3.27 0.55 -2.73
N PRO A 108 2.94 1.20 -3.87
CA PRO A 108 2.23 2.48 -3.84
C PRO A 108 0.75 2.27 -3.49
N THR A 109 0.20 3.07 -2.58
CA THR A 109 -1.19 2.95 -2.14
C THR A 109 -1.91 4.28 -2.25
N ARG A 110 -3.25 4.26 -2.18
CA ARG A 110 -4.05 5.49 -2.07
C ARG A 110 -3.68 6.29 -0.81
N THR A 111 -3.23 5.62 0.25
CA THR A 111 -2.72 6.30 1.45
C THR A 111 -1.47 7.11 1.16
N HIS A 112 -0.60 6.65 0.26
CA HIS A 112 0.57 7.42 -0.18
C HIS A 112 0.15 8.66 -0.98
N LEU A 113 -0.83 8.53 -1.89
CA LEU A 113 -1.43 9.70 -2.57
C LEU A 113 -2.06 10.69 -1.59
N ALA A 114 -2.78 10.20 -0.58
CA ALA A 114 -3.39 11.05 0.44
C ALA A 114 -2.33 11.83 1.23
N ARG A 115 -1.22 11.18 1.58
CA ARG A 115 -0.07 11.82 2.25
C ARG A 115 0.62 12.84 1.36
N ALA A 116 0.81 12.53 0.07
CA ALA A 116 1.39 13.45 -0.90
C ALA A 116 0.51 14.70 -1.08
N ALA A 117 -0.81 14.53 -1.15
CA ALA A 117 -1.76 15.65 -1.22
C ALA A 117 -1.68 16.54 0.04
N VAL A 118 -1.51 15.94 1.24
CA VAL A 118 -1.32 16.73 2.46
C VAL A 118 0.02 17.47 2.46
N ALA A 119 1.10 16.79 2.06
CA ALA A 119 2.44 17.40 2.00
C ALA A 119 2.50 18.57 1.01
N ALA A 120 1.77 18.48 -0.10
CA ALA A 120 1.64 19.55 -1.09
C ALA A 120 0.67 20.68 -0.68
N GLY A 121 0.01 20.58 0.47
CA GLY A 121 -0.96 21.57 0.95
C GLY A 121 -2.34 21.49 0.27
N ASP A 122 -2.61 20.44 -0.50
CA ASP A 122 -3.90 20.23 -1.16
C ASP A 122 -4.98 19.81 -0.14
N ALA A 123 -4.60 19.08 0.91
CA ALA A 123 -5.48 18.68 2.00
C ALA A 123 -4.87 18.93 3.38
N ASN A 124 -5.72 19.14 4.37
CA ASN A 124 -5.37 19.32 5.78
C ASN A 124 -5.21 17.98 6.52
N SER A 125 -5.70 16.88 5.95
CA SER A 125 -5.55 15.53 6.52
C SER A 125 -5.68 14.47 5.44
N THR A 126 -5.16 13.26 5.72
CA THR A 126 -5.32 12.12 4.84
C THR A 126 -6.80 11.77 4.64
N GLN A 127 -7.62 11.87 5.70
CA GLN A 127 -9.06 11.66 5.61
C GLN A 127 -9.72 12.64 4.65
N GLN A 128 -9.38 13.93 4.74
CA GLN A 128 -9.92 14.94 3.83
C GLN A 128 -9.52 14.64 2.36
N ALA A 129 -8.30 14.16 2.13
CA ALA A 129 -7.89 13.74 0.78
C ALA A 129 -8.71 12.55 0.26
N PHE A 130 -9.03 11.57 1.12
CA PHE A 130 -9.94 10.48 0.78
C PHE A 130 -11.35 10.97 0.43
N ASP A 131 -11.92 11.82 1.29
CA ASP A 131 -13.29 12.32 1.12
C ASP A 131 -13.43 13.14 -0.18
N ARG A 132 -12.40 13.93 -0.54
CA ARG A 132 -12.45 14.80 -1.72
C ARG A 132 -12.07 14.09 -3.01
N TRP A 133 -11.11 13.16 -2.98
CA TRP A 133 -10.46 12.69 -4.21
C TRP A 133 -10.28 11.19 -4.32
N LEU A 134 -9.97 10.47 -3.25
CA LEU A 134 -9.46 9.08 -3.34
C LEU A 134 -10.49 8.00 -2.94
N GLY A 135 -11.65 8.42 -2.44
CA GLY A 135 -12.77 7.57 -2.06
C GLY A 135 -13.50 6.90 -3.24
N ARG A 136 -14.61 6.21 -2.92
CA ARG A 136 -15.50 5.66 -3.95
C ARG A 136 -16.38 6.80 -4.48
N GLY A 137 -16.47 6.91 -5.82
CA GLY A 137 -17.29 7.95 -6.47
C GLY A 137 -16.67 9.35 -6.52
N THR A 138 -15.46 9.53 -5.99
CA THR A 138 -14.71 10.79 -6.05
C THR A 138 -13.93 10.92 -7.37
N PRO A 139 -13.39 12.11 -7.72
CA PRO A 139 -12.69 12.34 -8.99
C PRO A 139 -11.51 11.41 -9.29
N GLY A 140 -10.76 11.02 -8.26
CA GLY A 140 -9.65 10.07 -8.36
C GLY A 140 -10.07 8.61 -8.23
N HIS A 141 -11.37 8.29 -8.19
CA HIS A 141 -11.81 6.91 -8.08
C HIS A 141 -11.44 6.12 -9.34
N VAL A 142 -10.61 5.09 -9.19
CA VAL A 142 -10.33 4.06 -10.20
C VAL A 142 -10.65 2.70 -9.56
N PRO A 143 -11.54 1.89 -10.16
CA PRO A 143 -11.84 0.54 -9.67
C PRO A 143 -10.56 -0.30 -9.56
N GLN A 144 -10.57 -1.26 -8.64
CA GLN A 144 -9.58 -2.32 -8.61
C GLN A 144 -10.15 -3.48 -9.45
N GLU A 145 -9.39 -3.96 -10.44
CA GLU A 145 -9.73 -5.16 -11.20
C GLU A 145 -9.35 -6.41 -10.42
#